data_AF-A0A7S2CII1-F1
#
_entry.id   AF-A0A7S2CII1-F1
#
_cell.length_a   1.000
_cell.length_b   1.000
_cell.length_c   1.000
_cell.angle_alpha   90.00
_cell.angle_beta   90.00
_cell.angle_gamma   90.00
#
_symmetry.space_group_name_H-M   'P 1'
#
loop_
_entity.id
_entity.type
_entity.pdbx_description
1 polymer ?
#
loop_
_entity_poly.entity_id
_entity_poly.type
_entity_poly.pdbx_seq_one_letter_code
_entity_poly.pdbx_strand_id
1 'polypeptide(L)'
;ESCTGDCADYRGVQVRTRSGYLCQAWDATTPWDHSTTYSSTIYPNSGLNSTSGMQNNFCRNPYEVNDTYQASTIWCFTTNTEKRWELCTPIGVIVPQCQHGHAVVGEQMRKALEICAYVIWSLGGIWILIVCCFVRRIRLAIALNQVAAQFVSHTPSVLIVPIVQSLA
;
A
#
# COMPACT_ATOMS: atom_id res chain seq x y z
N GLU A 1 7.11 4.97 19.81
CA GLU A 1 6.51 5.73 20.94
C GLU A 1 5.85 4.73 21.87
N SER A 2 5.97 4.89 23.19
CA SER A 2 5.38 3.97 24.18
C SER A 2 4.42 4.73 25.07
N CYS A 3 3.40 4.06 25.58
CA CYS A 3 2.45 4.60 26.55
C CYS A 3 2.12 3.55 27.60
N THR A 4 1.83 4.00 28.83
CA THR A 4 1.60 3.12 29.98
C THR A 4 0.13 3.14 30.36
N GLY A 5 -0.47 1.98 30.66
CA GLY A 5 -1.86 1.92 31.11
C GLY A 5 -2.86 2.40 30.06
N ASP A 6 -3.56 3.50 30.36
CA ASP A 6 -4.57 4.13 29.50
C ASP A 6 -3.97 5.09 28.45
N CYS A 7 -2.64 5.27 28.44
CA CYS A 7 -1.93 6.17 27.55
C CYS A 7 -2.27 7.66 27.72
N ALA A 8 -2.69 8.09 28.93
CA ALA A 8 -2.82 9.52 29.27
C ALA A 8 -1.47 10.28 29.22
N ASP A 9 -0.36 9.56 29.44
CA ASP A 9 1.02 10.05 29.39
C ASP A 9 1.57 10.20 27.96
N TYR A 10 0.84 9.74 26.94
CA TYR A 10 1.32 9.75 25.56
C TYR A 10 1.55 11.18 25.04
N ARG A 11 2.76 11.42 24.53
CA ARG A 11 3.19 12.70 23.90
C ARG A 11 3.78 12.52 22.50
N GLY A 12 3.46 11.40 21.86
CA GLY A 12 3.89 11.15 20.49
C GLY A 12 3.17 12.02 19.45
N VAL A 13 3.56 11.84 18.19
CA VAL A 13 3.13 12.66 17.06
C VAL A 13 2.12 11.96 16.14
N GLN A 14 1.37 10.97 16.66
CA GLN A 14 0.30 10.33 15.91
C GLN A 14 -0.81 11.33 15.56
N VAL A 15 -1.17 11.45 14.29
CA VAL A 15 -2.20 12.37 13.76
C VAL A 15 -3.31 11.65 13.00
N ARG A 16 -3.27 10.31 12.92
CA ARG A 16 -4.29 9.51 12.24
C ARG A 16 -4.89 8.46 13.18
N THR A 17 -6.17 8.20 12.97
CA THR A 17 -6.92 7.17 13.69
C THR A 17 -6.57 5.77 13.19
N ARG A 18 -7.08 4.72 13.83
CA ARG A 18 -6.93 3.32 13.38
C ARG A 18 -7.52 3.08 11.99
N SER A 19 -8.66 3.70 11.67
CA SER A 19 -9.21 3.74 10.32
C SER A 19 -8.52 4.77 9.40
N GLY A 20 -7.44 5.41 9.82
CA GLY A 20 -6.62 6.27 8.96
C GLY A 20 -7.24 7.63 8.67
N TYR A 21 -8.31 8.02 9.38
CA TYR A 21 -8.84 9.36 9.27
C TYR A 21 -7.87 10.36 9.90
N LEU A 22 -7.80 11.56 9.33
CA LEU A 22 -7.00 12.64 9.90
C LEU A 22 -7.70 13.14 11.17
N CYS A 23 -6.90 13.35 12.22
CA CYS A 23 -7.39 13.97 13.44
C CYS A 23 -7.71 15.45 13.20
N GLN A 24 -8.84 15.89 13.75
CA GLN A 24 -9.20 17.28 13.92
C GLN A 24 -8.35 17.89 15.06
N ALA A 25 -7.96 19.15 14.91
CA ALA A 25 -7.22 19.85 15.94
C ALA A 25 -8.09 20.06 17.20
N TRP A 26 -7.53 19.91 18.40
CA TRP A 26 -8.29 19.97 19.66
C TRP A 26 -8.99 21.31 19.90
N ASP A 27 -8.42 22.40 19.37
CA ASP A 27 -8.95 23.76 19.41
C ASP A 27 -9.85 24.10 18.21
N ALA A 28 -9.98 23.22 17.22
CA ALA A 28 -10.87 23.44 16.09
C ALA A 28 -12.32 23.11 16.44
N THR A 29 -13.25 23.85 15.84
CA THR A 29 -14.71 23.70 16.03
C THR A 29 -15.40 23.01 14.85
N THR A 30 -14.66 22.61 13.82
CA THR A 30 -15.19 22.03 12.57
C THR A 30 -14.37 20.81 12.14
N PRO A 31 -15.00 19.69 11.70
CA PRO A 31 -16.45 19.46 11.62
C PRO A 31 -17.17 19.32 12.96
N TRP A 32 -16.43 19.04 14.04
CA TRP A 32 -17.03 18.80 15.35
C TRP A 32 -16.66 19.89 16.32
N ASP A 33 -17.64 20.59 16.88
CA ASP A 33 -17.34 21.48 17.99
C ASP A 33 -17.12 20.66 19.27
N HIS A 34 -15.90 20.79 19.80
CA HIS A 34 -15.42 20.19 21.03
C HIS A 34 -14.42 21.08 21.77
N SER A 35 -14.17 22.29 21.27
CA SER A 35 -13.16 23.22 21.81
C SER A 35 -13.47 23.68 23.23
N THR A 36 -14.75 23.76 23.58
CA THR A 36 -15.24 24.18 24.91
C THR A 36 -15.20 23.05 25.94
N THR A 37 -15.27 21.79 25.51
CA THR A 37 -15.20 20.61 26.38
C THR A 37 -13.78 20.08 26.52
N TYR A 38 -13.02 20.07 25.42
CA TYR A 38 -11.65 19.54 25.37
C TYR A 38 -10.67 20.68 25.07
N SER A 39 -10.41 21.50 26.08
CA SER A 39 -9.41 22.56 26.02
C SER A 39 -8.24 22.27 26.97
N SER A 40 -7.10 22.90 26.72
CA SER A 40 -5.96 22.87 27.66
C SER A 40 -6.26 23.53 29.00
N THR A 41 -7.31 24.35 29.11
CA THR A 41 -7.75 24.92 30.39
C THR A 41 -8.45 23.88 31.26
N ILE A 42 -9.25 23.00 30.64
CA ILE A 42 -9.94 21.90 31.33
C ILE A 42 -8.96 20.76 31.59
N TYR A 43 -8.16 20.41 30.57
CA TYR A 43 -7.20 19.30 30.61
C TYR A 43 -5.74 19.79 30.44
N PRO A 44 -5.16 20.49 31.44
CA PRO A 44 -3.83 21.10 31.33
C PRO A 44 -2.72 20.07 31.14
N ASN A 45 -2.88 18.88 31.72
CA ASN A 45 -1.88 17.82 31.71
C ASN A 45 -2.11 16.77 30.62
N SER A 46 -3.04 16.98 29.69
CA SER A 46 -3.36 15.99 28.65
C SER A 46 -2.67 16.26 27.31
N GLY A 47 -1.85 17.31 27.24
CA GLY A 47 -1.10 17.64 26.03
C GLY A 47 -2.00 18.03 24.85
N LEU A 48 -3.17 18.62 25.15
CA LEU A 48 -4.09 19.25 24.18
C LEU A 48 -3.64 20.68 23.80
N ASN A 49 -2.53 21.15 24.37
CA ASN A 49 -2.04 22.50 24.15
C ASN A 49 -1.27 22.60 22.83
N SER A 50 -1.60 23.62 22.04
CA SER A 50 -0.80 24.09 20.93
C SER A 50 0.48 24.73 21.49
N THR A 51 1.50 23.93 21.73
CA THR A 51 2.80 24.48 22.09
C THR A 51 3.45 24.96 20.80
N SER A 52 3.31 26.25 20.52
CA SER A 52 4.12 27.04 19.56
C SER A 52 4.32 26.41 18.17
N GLY A 53 3.35 26.62 17.27
CA GLY A 53 3.56 26.47 15.81
C GLY A 53 3.56 25.04 15.26
N MET A 54 3.27 24.02 16.08
CA MET A 54 3.11 22.63 15.66
C MET A 54 1.64 22.20 15.67
N GLN A 55 1.29 21.24 14.81
CA GLN A 55 -0.08 20.80 14.56
C GLN A 55 -0.79 20.36 15.86
N ASN A 56 -1.95 20.95 16.18
CA ASN A 56 -2.71 20.66 17.41
C ASN A 56 -3.68 19.47 17.25
N ASN A 57 -3.41 18.55 16.34
CA ASN A 57 -4.27 17.42 16.01
C ASN A 57 -3.66 16.06 16.38
N PHE A 58 -2.74 16.04 17.34
CA PHE A 58 -2.17 14.78 17.80
C PHE A 58 -3.18 13.97 18.62
N CYS A 59 -3.17 12.66 18.48
CA CYS A 59 -3.96 11.77 19.32
C CYS A 59 -3.50 11.88 20.77
N ARG A 60 -4.46 12.03 21.68
CA ARG A 60 -4.26 12.17 23.12
C ARG A 60 -5.33 11.37 23.85
N ASN A 61 -5.10 11.10 25.12
CA ASN A 61 -6.15 10.59 25.99
C ASN A 61 -6.31 11.56 27.17
N PRO A 62 -7.15 12.60 27.04
CA PRO A 62 -7.57 13.36 28.21
C PRO A 62 -8.30 12.42 29.16
N TYR A 63 -7.74 12.21 30.35
CA TYR A 63 -8.32 11.34 31.37
C TYR A 63 -8.77 12.18 32.55
N GLU A 64 -10.09 12.25 32.72
CA GLU A 64 -10.72 12.63 33.98
C GLU A 64 -11.70 11.54 34.38
N VAL A 65 -11.84 11.32 35.69
CA VAL A 65 -12.71 10.27 36.25
C VAL A 65 -14.17 10.44 35.78
N ASN A 66 -14.57 11.67 35.45
CA ASN A 66 -15.92 12.04 35.01
C ASN A 66 -15.98 12.44 33.52
N ASP A 67 -15.01 12.02 32.70
CA ASP A 67 -14.99 12.36 31.28
C ASP A 67 -16.16 11.72 30.52
N THR A 68 -16.71 12.46 29.56
CA THR A 68 -17.76 12.00 28.65
C THR A 68 -17.25 10.91 27.70
N TYR A 69 -15.97 10.97 27.30
CA TYR A 69 -15.37 10.01 26.36
C TYR A 69 -14.18 9.30 27.00
N GLN A 70 -14.47 8.19 27.69
CA GLN A 70 -13.44 7.32 28.25
C GLN A 70 -12.93 6.35 27.18
N ALA A 71 -11.70 6.57 26.73
CA ALA A 71 -11.02 5.68 25.81
C ALA A 71 -9.99 4.80 26.53
N SER A 72 -9.83 3.57 26.05
CA SER A 72 -8.81 2.64 26.55
C SER A 72 -7.38 2.97 26.09
N THR A 73 -7.25 3.92 25.16
CA THR A 73 -5.96 4.38 24.61
C THR A 73 -6.16 5.77 23.99
N ILE A 74 -5.10 6.32 23.40
CA ILE A 74 -5.13 7.60 22.70
C ILE A 74 -6.18 7.64 21.59
N TRP A 75 -6.81 8.79 21.42
CA TRP A 75 -7.88 9.02 20.45
C TRP A 75 -7.84 10.46 19.96
N CYS A 76 -8.67 10.76 18.96
CA CYS A 76 -8.89 12.13 18.50
C CYS A 76 -10.28 12.27 17.89
N PHE A 77 -10.76 13.50 17.80
CA PHE A 77 -11.85 13.84 16.89
C PHE A 77 -11.37 13.69 15.45
N THR A 78 -12.22 13.26 14.53
CA THR A 78 -11.82 13.03 13.13
C THR A 78 -12.31 14.16 12.23
N THR A 79 -11.58 14.45 11.16
CA THR A 79 -12.04 15.39 10.12
C THR A 79 -13.13 14.80 9.23
N ASN A 80 -13.52 13.53 9.42
CA ASN A 80 -14.57 12.88 8.65
C ASN A 80 -15.95 13.16 9.31
N THR A 81 -16.92 13.59 8.51
CA THR A 81 -18.31 13.87 8.94
C THR A 81 -19.10 12.62 9.34
N GLU A 82 -18.67 11.43 8.93
CA GLU A 82 -19.32 10.15 9.28
C GLU A 82 -18.85 9.59 10.63
N LYS A 83 -17.72 10.06 11.15
CA LYS A 83 -17.11 9.51 12.37
C LYS A 83 -16.61 10.62 13.28
N ARG A 84 -17.36 10.91 14.34
CA ARG A 84 -17.04 12.02 15.26
C ARG A 84 -15.66 11.91 15.90
N TRP A 85 -15.34 10.73 16.42
CA TRP A 85 -14.06 10.46 17.05
C TRP A 85 -13.67 8.99 16.85
N GLU A 86 -12.39 8.70 17.02
CA GLU A 86 -11.90 7.33 16.93
C GLU A 86 -10.60 7.15 17.73
N LEU A 87 -10.39 5.92 18.19
CA LEU A 87 -9.11 5.48 18.75
C LEU A 87 -7.97 5.58 17.73
N CYS A 88 -6.80 5.90 18.22
CA CYS A 88 -5.54 5.88 17.49
C CYS A 88 -4.65 4.72 17.94
N THR A 89 -3.51 4.58 17.27
CA THR A 89 -2.43 3.66 17.66
C THR A 89 -1.11 4.44 17.67
N PRO A 90 -0.30 4.39 18.74
CA PRO A 90 1.00 5.08 18.79
C PRO A 90 1.91 4.73 17.60
N ILE A 91 2.70 5.70 17.12
CA ILE A 91 3.65 5.45 16.02
C ILE A 91 4.81 4.58 16.53
N GLY A 92 5.20 3.61 15.70
CA GLY A 92 6.25 2.64 16.05
C GLY A 92 5.74 1.44 16.83
N VAL A 93 4.43 1.34 17.09
CA VAL A 93 3.79 0.06 17.42
C VAL A 93 3.54 -0.67 16.11
N ILE A 94 4.03 -1.91 16.00
CA ILE A 94 3.83 -2.75 14.81
C ILE A 94 2.31 -3.01 14.73
N VAL A 95 1.61 -2.30 13.85
CA VAL A 95 0.21 -2.58 13.57
C VAL A 95 0.19 -3.89 12.78
N PRO A 96 -0.40 -4.98 13.29
CA PRO A 96 -0.37 -6.27 12.60
C PRO A 96 -1.19 -6.24 11.29
N GLN A 97 -1.97 -5.18 11.06
CA GLN A 97 -2.91 -5.07 9.95
C GLN A 97 -2.72 -3.74 9.21
N CYS A 98 -2.32 -3.83 7.95
CA CYS A 98 -2.27 -2.68 7.05
C CYS A 98 -3.67 -2.37 6.52
N GLN A 99 -4.10 -1.11 6.59
CA GLN A 99 -5.46 -0.71 6.18
C GLN A 99 -5.82 -1.00 4.71
N HIS A 100 -4.81 -0.99 3.83
CA HIS A 100 -4.96 -1.32 2.40
C HIS A 100 -4.09 -2.51 1.99
N GLY A 101 -3.56 -3.25 2.97
CA GLY A 101 -2.77 -4.44 2.70
C GLY A 101 -3.65 -5.67 2.77
N HIS A 102 -3.53 -6.56 1.79
CA HIS A 102 -4.09 -7.90 1.92
C HIS A 102 -3.25 -8.68 2.93
N ALA A 103 -3.72 -8.75 4.18
CA ALA A 103 -3.13 -9.63 5.17
C ALA A 103 -3.48 -11.08 4.81
N VAL A 104 -2.48 -11.86 4.40
CA VAL A 104 -2.66 -13.30 4.17
C VAL A 104 -2.61 -13.99 5.54
N VAL A 105 -3.79 -14.26 6.09
CA VAL A 105 -3.97 -14.79 7.47
C VAL A 105 -3.33 -16.17 7.63
N GLY A 106 -3.23 -16.95 6.56
CA GLY A 106 -2.64 -18.30 6.57
C GLY A 106 -1.14 -18.29 6.29
N GLU A 107 -0.34 -18.83 7.23
CA GLU A 107 1.09 -19.04 7.01
C GLU A 107 1.38 -19.91 5.77
N GLN A 108 0.54 -20.91 5.53
CA GLN A 108 0.60 -21.78 4.35
C GLN A 108 0.41 -20.98 3.06
N MET A 109 -0.58 -20.08 3.02
CA MET A 109 -0.86 -19.25 1.85
C MET A 109 0.26 -18.24 1.60
N ARG A 110 0.84 -17.67 2.66
CA ARG A 110 2.00 -16.77 2.56
C ARG A 110 3.18 -17.48 1.91
N LYS A 111 3.48 -18.71 2.38
CA LYS A 111 4.57 -19.52 1.83
C LYS A 111 4.30 -19.99 0.41
N ALA A 112 3.06 -20.37 0.10
CA ALA A 112 2.67 -20.71 -1.27
C ALA A 112 2.85 -19.52 -2.22
N LEU A 113 2.42 -18.32 -1.83
CA LEU A 113 2.57 -17.11 -2.65
C LEU A 113 4.04 -16.77 -2.90
N GLU A 114 4.87 -16.87 -1.85
CA GLU A 114 6.33 -16.67 -1.92
C GLU A 114 6.98 -17.65 -2.91
N ILE A 115 6.65 -18.95 -2.81
CA ILE A 115 7.16 -19.98 -3.71
C ILE A 115 6.70 -19.74 -5.15
N CYS A 116 5.41 -19.44 -5.36
CA CYS A 116 4.87 -19.15 -6.69
C CYS A 116 5.59 -17.96 -7.33
N ALA A 117 5.89 -16.91 -6.56
CA ALA A 117 6.64 -15.76 -7.06
C ALA A 117 8.04 -16.18 -7.55
N TYR A 118 8.80 -16.95 -6.75
CA TYR A 118 10.13 -17.43 -7.17
C TYR A 118 10.07 -18.33 -8.40
N VAL A 119 9.05 -19.19 -8.53
CA VAL A 119 8.85 -20.02 -9.72
C VAL A 119 8.61 -19.14 -10.96
N ILE A 120 7.73 -18.14 -10.87
CA ILE A 120 7.45 -17.23 -12.00
C ILE A 120 8.72 -16.45 -12.41
N TRP A 121 9.45 -15.90 -11.43
CA TRP A 121 10.70 -15.16 -11.71
C TRP A 121 11.78 -16.04 -12.33
N SER A 122 11.93 -17.28 -11.86
CA SER A 122 12.92 -18.22 -12.40
C SER A 122 12.57 -18.65 -13.83
N LEU A 123 11.30 -18.96 -14.11
CA LEU A 123 10.84 -19.26 -15.46
C LEU A 123 11.05 -18.07 -16.41
N GLY A 124 10.75 -16.85 -15.96
CA GLY A 124 11.01 -15.62 -16.72
C GLY A 124 12.50 -15.43 -17.01
N GLY A 125 13.36 -15.62 -16.01
CA GLY A 125 14.81 -15.55 -16.18
C GLY A 125 15.36 -16.59 -17.16
N ILE A 126 14.91 -17.84 -17.06
CA ILE A 126 15.29 -18.92 -17.99
C ILE A 126 14.85 -18.58 -19.42
N TRP A 127 13.61 -18.09 -19.60
CA TRP A 127 13.11 -17.70 -20.91
C TRP A 127 13.94 -16.57 -21.54
N ILE A 128 14.28 -15.54 -20.76
CA ILE A 128 15.15 -14.44 -21.21
C ILE A 128 16.53 -14.99 -21.61
N LEU A 129 17.13 -15.86 -20.80
CA LEU A 129 18.43 -16.47 -21.13
C LEU A 129 18.37 -17.28 -22.44
N ILE A 130 17.32 -18.08 -22.63
CA ILE A 130 17.09 -18.82 -23.88
C ILE A 130 17.01 -17.84 -25.05
N VAL A 131 16.17 -16.81 -24.96
CA VAL A 131 16.05 -15.78 -26.01
C VAL A 131 17.41 -15.14 -26.29
N CYS A 132 18.15 -14.70 -25.26
CA CYS A 132 19.49 -14.13 -25.37
C CYS A 132 20.48 -15.07 -26.10
N CYS A 133 20.52 -16.35 -25.72
CA CYS A 133 21.37 -17.36 -26.36
C CYS A 133 21.00 -17.58 -27.84
N PHE A 134 19.71 -17.51 -28.17
CA PHE A 134 19.21 -17.76 -29.52
C PHE A 134 19.03 -16.51 -30.38
N VAL A 135 19.23 -15.27 -29.89
CA VAL A 135 19.02 -14.04 -30.68
C VAL A 135 19.76 -14.08 -32.01
N ARG A 136 21.00 -14.58 -32.05
CA ARG A 136 21.79 -14.66 -33.28
C ARG A 136 21.17 -15.64 -34.28
N ARG A 137 20.68 -16.79 -33.81
CA ARG A 137 20.01 -17.79 -34.66
C ARG A 137 18.63 -17.33 -35.10
N ILE A 138 17.87 -16.69 -34.22
CA ILE A 138 16.55 -16.11 -34.53
C ILE A 138 16.69 -15.02 -35.60
N ARG A 139 17.67 -14.10 -35.45
CA ARG A 139 17.95 -13.07 -36.47
C ARG A 139 18.34 -13.68 -37.81
N LEU A 140 19.19 -14.72 -37.80
CA LEU A 140 19.56 -15.42 -39.03
C LEU A 140 18.33 -16.05 -39.70
N ALA A 141 17.48 -16.75 -38.96
CA ALA A 141 16.26 -17.36 -39.49
C ALA A 141 15.28 -16.32 -40.07
N ILE A 142 15.12 -15.17 -39.41
CA ILE A 142 14.31 -14.06 -39.92
C ILE A 142 14.87 -13.54 -41.24
N ALA A 143 16.18 -13.30 -41.32
CA ALA A 143 16.81 -12.84 -42.55
C ALA A 143 16.65 -13.86 -43.71
N LEU A 144 16.79 -15.15 -43.41
CA LEU A 144 16.62 -16.23 -44.38
C LEU A 144 15.18 -16.27 -44.92
N ASN A 145 14.18 -16.17 -44.03
CA ASN A 145 12.77 -16.12 -44.41
C ASN A 145 12.41 -14.86 -45.21
N GLN A 146 13.01 -13.71 -44.90
CA GLN A 146 12.82 -12.48 -45.67
C GLN A 146 13.32 -12.62 -47.12
N VAL A 147 14.53 -13.18 -47.30
CA VAL A 147 15.09 -13.41 -48.64
C VAL A 147 14.28 -14.44 -49.41
N ALA A 148 13.85 -15.53 -48.76
CA ALA A 148 12.98 -16.52 -49.38
C ALA A 148 11.64 -15.91 -49.83
N ALA A 149 11.03 -15.06 -49.00
CA ALA A 149 9.80 -14.35 -49.35
C ALA A 149 10.00 -13.38 -50.53
N GLN A 150 11.11 -12.64 -50.57
CA GLN A 150 11.45 -11.77 -51.71
C GLN A 150 11.59 -12.59 -53.00
N PHE A 151 12.29 -13.72 -52.95
CA PHE A 151 12.48 -14.60 -54.10
C PHE A 151 11.14 -15.09 -54.66
N VAL A 152 10.25 -15.60 -53.81
CA VAL A 152 8.91 -16.05 -54.23
C VAL A 152 8.09 -14.92 -54.86
N SER A 153 8.20 -13.69 -54.34
CA SER A 153 7.48 -12.53 -54.90
C SER A 153 7.96 -12.12 -56.30
N HIS A 154 9.26 -12.26 -56.57
CA HIS A 154 9.84 -11.89 -57.88
C HIS A 154 9.73 -13.02 -58.92
N THR A 155 9.66 -14.28 -58.50
CA THR A 155 9.54 -15.45 -59.39
C THR A 155 8.43 -16.40 -58.92
N PRO A 156 7.15 -16.05 -59.18
CA PRO A 156 6.01 -16.83 -58.67
C PRO A 156 5.88 -18.22 -59.31
N SER A 157 6.47 -18.43 -60.49
CA SER A 157 6.50 -19.74 -61.17
C SER A 157 7.17 -20.84 -60.35
N VAL A 158 8.05 -20.49 -59.41
CA VAL A 158 8.72 -21.44 -58.51
C VAL A 158 7.73 -22.19 -57.61
N LEU A 159 6.60 -21.58 -57.23
CA LEU A 159 5.59 -22.24 -56.40
C LEU A 159 4.87 -23.39 -57.13
N ILE A 160 4.91 -23.39 -58.46
CA ILE A 160 4.23 -24.38 -59.31
C ILE A 160 5.13 -25.61 -59.55
N VAL A 161 6.46 -25.47 -59.40
CA VAL A 161 7.45 -26.53 -59.69
C VAL A 161 7.18 -27.82 -58.88
N PRO A 162 6.95 -27.79 -57.56
CA PRO A 162 6.68 -29.01 -56.79
C PRO A 162 5.37 -29.69 -57.20
N ILE A 163 4.37 -28.91 -57.61
CA ILE A 163 3.06 -29.40 -58.05
C ILE A 163 3.20 -30.15 -59.38
N VAL A 164 3.91 -29.57 -60.34
CA VAL A 164 4.14 -30.18 -61.66
C VAL A 164 4.99 -31.44 -61.54
N GLN A 165 6.01 -31.46 -60.66
CA GLN A 165 6.82 -32.66 -60.42
C GLN A 165 6.07 -33.79 -59.71
N SER A 166 5.01 -33.47 -58.95
CA SER A 166 4.17 -34.49 -58.30
C SER A 166 3.08 -35.07 -59.20
N LEU A 167 2.80 -34.40 -60.31
CA LEU A 167 1.77 -34.78 -61.30
C LEU A 167 2.36 -35.46 -62.54
N ALA A 168 3.69 -35.43 -62.70
CA ALA A 168 4.45 -36.12 -63.74
C ALA A 168 4.98 -37.47 -63.21
#